data_AF-D0RMD4-F1
#
_entry.id   AF-D0RMD4-F1
#
_cell.length_a   1.000
_cell.length_b   1.000
_cell.length_c   1.000
_cell.angle_alpha   90.00
_cell.angle_beta   90.00
_cell.angle_gamma   90.00
#
_symmetry.space_group_name_H-M   'P 1'
#
loop_
_entity.id
_entity.type
_entity.pdbx_description
1 polymer ?
#
loop_
_entity_poly.entity_id
_entity_poly.type
_entity_poly.pdbx_seq_one_letter_code
_entity_poly.pdbx_strand_id
1 'polypeptide(L)' 'MPRVCAVVHHGGAGTTAAGLLAGKPTFIVPFFGDQPFWGHAVVKAGVGVEPCPISQLTTEKLREGS' A
#
# COMPACT_ATOMS: atom_id res chain seq x y z
N MET A 1 -15.26 -1.82 0.40
CA MET A 1 -15.18 -0.71 -0.57
C MET A 1 -15.66 -1.18 -1.95
N PRO A 2 -16.91 -0.90 -2.36
CA PRO A 2 -17.47 -1.52 -3.56
C PRO A 2 -17.07 -0.85 -4.89
N ARG A 3 -16.67 0.42 -4.86
CA ARG A 3 -16.41 1.23 -6.08
C ARG A 3 -14.92 1.40 -6.42
N VAL A 4 -14.03 0.67 -5.77
CA VAL A 4 -12.58 0.77 -5.98
C VAL A 4 -11.98 -0.61 -6.26
N CYS A 5 -10.97 -0.63 -7.12
CA CYS A 5 -10.19 -1.83 -7.44
C CYS A 5 -9.00 -2.02 -6.48
N ALA A 6 -8.38 -0.94 -6.00
CA ALA A 6 -7.21 -0.95 -5.12
C ALA A 6 -7.22 0.26 -4.17
N VAL A 7 -6.29 0.28 -3.22
CA VAL A 7 -6.10 1.39 -2.27
C VAL A 7 -4.63 1.78 -2.22
N VAL A 8 -4.34 3.08 -2.27
CA VAL A 8 -3.00 3.65 -2.05
C VAL A 8 -3.03 4.49 -0.78
N HIS A 9 -2.14 4.22 0.18
CA HIS A 9 -2.09 4.98 1.43
C HIS A 9 -0.73 4.88 2.11
N HIS A 10 -0.54 5.62 3.21
CA HIS A 10 0.77 5.73 3.86
C HIS A 10 1.21 4.51 4.69
N GLY A 11 0.40 3.46 4.80
CA GLY A 11 0.73 2.25 5.58
C GLY A 11 0.42 2.24 7.07
N GLY A 12 -0.44 3.14 7.57
CA GLY A 12 -0.90 3.05 8.98
C GLY A 12 -1.67 1.75 9.23
N ALA A 13 -1.37 1.04 10.32
CA ALA A 13 -1.90 -0.29 10.66
C ALA A 13 -3.42 -0.45 10.44
N GLY A 14 -4.22 0.49 10.96
CA GLY A 14 -5.68 0.47 10.81
C GLY A 14 -6.16 0.60 9.36
N THR A 15 -5.53 1.48 8.58
CA THR A 15 -5.86 1.66 7.16
C THR A 15 -5.41 0.45 6.33
N THR A 16 -4.24 -0.12 6.64
CA THR A 16 -3.78 -1.39 6.03
C THR A 16 -4.80 -2.48 6.29
N ALA A 17 -5.21 -2.67 7.55
CA ALA A 17 -6.20 -3.68 7.91
C ALA A 17 -7.54 -3.45 7.20
N ALA A 18 -8.01 -2.20 7.10
CA ALA A 18 -9.26 -1.88 6.41
C ALA A 18 -9.21 -2.23 4.90
N GLY A 19 -8.09 -1.96 4.22
CA GLY A 19 -7.89 -2.34 2.82
C GLY A 19 -7.90 -3.86 2.62
N LEU A 20 -7.18 -4.57 3.48
CA LEU A 20 -7.09 -6.04 3.47
C LEU A 20 -8.44 -6.70 3.77
N LEU A 21 -9.17 -6.24 4.79
CA LEU A 21 -10.52 -6.73 5.13
C LEU A 21 -11.53 -6.45 4.01
N ALA A 22 -11.32 -5.38 3.25
CA ALA A 22 -12.13 -5.08 2.06
C ALA A 22 -11.74 -5.93 0.82
N GLY A 23 -10.74 -6.81 0.94
CA GLY A 23 -10.23 -7.65 -0.14
C GLY A 23 -9.61 -6.84 -1.28
N LYS A 24 -9.02 -5.68 -0.97
CA LYS A 24 -8.45 -4.77 -1.98
C LYS A 24 -6.92 -4.86 -2.01
N PRO A 25 -6.31 -5.06 -3.19
CA PRO A 25 -4.90 -4.81 -3.39
C PRO A 25 -4.51 -3.47 -2.79
N THR A 26 -3.41 -3.47 -2.05
CA THR A 26 -2.99 -2.32 -1.23
C THR A 26 -1.56 -1.92 -1.61
N PHE A 27 -1.37 -0.65 -1.97
CA PHE A 27 -0.06 -0.06 -2.22
C PHE A 27 0.30 0.92 -1.09
N ILE A 28 1.41 0.63 -0.40
CA ILE A 28 1.87 1.41 0.74
C ILE A 28 2.98 2.39 0.32
N VAL A 29 2.76 3.67 0.62
CA VAL A 29 3.70 4.77 0.40
C VAL A 29 4.22 5.25 1.77
N PRO A 30 5.25 4.63 2.36
CA PRO A 30 5.64 4.91 3.73
C PRO A 30 6.32 6.28 3.87
N PHE A 31 6.09 6.89 5.03
CA PHE A 31 6.68 8.14 5.51
C PHE A 31 7.62 7.85 6.68
N PHE A 32 7.16 7.14 7.72
CA PHE A 32 7.95 6.80 8.92
C PHE A 32 7.30 5.69 9.77
N GLY A 33 7.97 5.26 10.84
CA GLY A 33 7.41 4.35 11.84
C GLY A 33 7.29 2.91 11.34
N ASP A 34 6.15 2.29 11.61
CA ASP A 34 5.85 0.89 11.24
C ASP A 34 5.35 0.73 9.78
N GLN A 35 5.23 1.82 9.04
CA GLN A 35 4.69 1.83 7.68
C GLN A 35 5.50 0.98 6.69
N PRO A 36 6.85 0.97 6.70
CA PRO A 36 7.62 0.06 5.85
C PRO A 36 7.37 -1.41 6.18
N PHE A 37 7.20 -1.74 7.47
CA PHE A 37 6.89 -3.11 7.89
C PHE A 37 5.56 -3.57 7.30
N TRP A 38 4.51 -2.74 7.36
CA TRP A 38 3.22 -3.06 6.75
C TRP A 38 3.32 -3.17 5.22
N GLY A 39 4.12 -2.31 4.58
CA GLY A 39 4.44 -2.41 3.16
C GLY A 39 4.96 -3.79 2.79
N HIS A 40 6.01 -4.24 3.47
CA HIS A 40 6.59 -5.56 3.23
C HIS A 40 5.65 -6.72 3.61
N ALA A 41 4.83 -6.57 4.65
CA ALA A 41 3.85 -7.58 5.04
C ALA A 41 2.79 -7.79 3.94
N VAL A 42 2.31 -6.70 3.33
CA VAL A 42 1.36 -6.73 2.21
C VAL A 42 1.96 -7.43 0.98
N VAL A 43 3.21 -7.10 0.61
CA VAL A 43 3.91 -7.76 -0.49
C VAL A 43 4.13 -9.23 -0.23
N LYS A 44 4.58 -9.59 0.97
CA LYS A 44 4.80 -10.99 1.37
C LYS A 44 3.52 -11.81 1.33
N ALA A 45 2.38 -11.19 1.59
CA ALA A 45 1.07 -11.82 1.49
C ALA A 45 0.54 -11.92 0.04
N GLY A 46 1.23 -11.33 -0.95
CA GLY A 46 0.82 -11.35 -2.36
C GLY A 46 -0.39 -10.48 -2.67
N VAL A 47 -0.70 -9.51 -1.81
CA VAL A 47 -1.91 -8.67 -1.89
C VAL A 47 -1.58 -7.18 -2.11
N GLY A 48 -0.41 -6.91 -2.68
CA GLY A 48 0.03 -5.56 -3.06
C GLY A 48 1.38 -5.58 -3.77
N VAL A 49 1.94 -4.38 -3.93
CA VAL A 49 3.20 -4.13 -4.66
C VAL A 49 4.28 -3.59 -3.73
N GLU A 50 5.53 -3.59 -4.19
CA GLU A 50 6.68 -3.07 -3.43
C GLU A 50 6.39 -1.66 -2.88
N PRO A 51 6.60 -1.42 -1.57
CA PRO A 51 6.34 -0.12 -0.99
C PRO A 51 7.26 0.94 -1.60
N CYS A 52 6.70 2.10 -1.90
CA CYS A 52 7.44 3.22 -2.49
C CYS A 52 7.53 4.35 -1.47
N PRO A 53 8.68 4.59 -0.82
CA PRO A 53 8.82 5.71 0.11
C PRO A 53 8.39 7.03 -0.52
N ILE A 54 7.73 7.90 0.24
CA ILE A 54 7.17 9.15 -0.31
C ILE A 54 8.23 10.01 -1.02
N SER A 55 9.48 10.02 -0.53
CA SER A 55 10.61 10.73 -1.13
C SER A 55 11.02 10.22 -2.51
N GLN A 56 10.55 9.03 -2.88
CA GLN A 56 10.88 8.36 -4.14
C GLN A 56 9.66 8.21 -5.05
N LEU A 57 8.47 8.61 -4.61
CA LEU A 57 7.24 8.45 -5.36
C LEU A 57 7.21 9.42 -6.55
N THR A 58 6.99 8.86 -7.74
CA THR A 58 6.77 9.62 -8.98
C THR A 58 5.52 9.11 -9.67
N THR A 59 5.03 9.84 -10.67
CA THR A 59 3.89 9.41 -11.49
C THR A 59 4.16 8.06 -12.18
N GLU A 60 5.40 7.84 -12.62
CA GLU A 60 5.82 6.59 -13.27
C GLU A 60 5.72 5.41 -12.30
N LYS A 61 6.32 5.53 -11.12
CA LYS A 61 6.26 4.48 -10.09
C LYS A 61 4.84 4.22 -9.60
N LEU A 62 4.01 5.27 -9.53
CA LEU A 62 2.60 5.09 -9.19
C LEU A 62 1.89 4.26 -10.27
N ARG A 63 2.13 4.54 -11.56
CA ARG A 63 1.52 3.79 -12.67
C ARG A 63 2.01 2.34 -12.74
N GLU A 64 3.27 2.08 -12.46
CA GLU A 64 3.84 0.73 -12.41
C GLU A 64 3.26 -0.10 -11.26
N GLY A 65 2.93 0.56 -10.13
CA GLY A 65 2.35 -0.08 -8.94
C GLY A 65 0.81 -0.12 -8.91
N SER A 66 0.11 0.32 -9.98
CA SER A 66 -1.36 0.38 -10.08
C SER A 66 -1.97 -0.79 -10.83
#